data_AF-A0A9D2KJS8-F1
#
_entry.id   AF-A0A9D2KJS8-F1
#
_cell.length_a   1.000
_cell.length_b   1.000
_cell.length_c   1.000
_cell.angle_alpha   90.00
_cell.angle_beta   90.00
_cell.angle_gamma   90.00
#
_symmetry.space_group_name_H-M   'P 1'
#
loop_
_entity.id
_entity.type
_entity.pdbx_description
1 polymer ?
#
loop_
_entity_poly.entity_id
_entity_poly.type
_entity_poly.pdbx_seq_one_letter_code
_entity_poly.pdbx_strand_id
1 'polypeptide(L)'
;MALNKTLRPGLIQMRVLDLDQTLDFYTNILGLNEVGRTEDGRVMLKGYDEFDHHSVTLRLADEAGLDYVAFKVDSPETLESLKDATEAFGYPVDEVPANTNQPGFGKRYGFTICTGHRIELYADVEKAEQVPMTHNPHPWVEAPRGMRAQRFDHCLLYGPNIAEAERYFTEVLGMFAPEVCNTPEGNRFATWLTSGNKAHDIAFVEYEKPGKIHHMAFLLQD
;
A
#
# COMPACT_ATOMS: atom_id res chain seq x y z
N MET A 1 -14.76 5.23 -3.84
CA MET A 1 -14.56 4.62 -5.19
C MET A 1 -13.45 5.38 -5.86
N ALA A 2 -12.59 4.70 -6.63
CA ALA A 2 -11.58 5.37 -7.42
C ALA A 2 -12.23 6.16 -8.57
N LEU A 3 -11.64 7.31 -8.91
CA LEU A 3 -12.07 8.19 -10.00
C LEU A 3 -11.16 8.03 -11.24
N ASN A 4 -10.10 7.24 -11.11
CA ASN A 4 -9.16 6.92 -12.16
C ASN A 4 -8.87 5.40 -12.17
N LYS A 5 -7.96 4.97 -13.05
CA LYS A 5 -7.63 3.54 -13.25
C LYS A 5 -6.69 2.95 -12.17
N THR A 6 -6.12 3.78 -11.32
CA THR A 6 -5.38 3.39 -10.10
C THR A 6 -6.37 3.36 -8.95
N LEU A 7 -6.70 2.18 -8.41
CA LEU A 7 -7.84 2.03 -7.53
C LEU A 7 -7.57 2.45 -6.09
N ARG A 8 -6.48 1.93 -5.49
CA ARG A 8 -6.15 2.09 -4.07
C ARG A 8 -4.75 1.56 -3.77
N PRO A 9 -4.13 1.98 -2.64
CA PRO A 9 -3.03 1.24 -2.05
C PRO A 9 -3.58 -0.10 -1.56
N GLY A 10 -3.04 -1.18 -2.09
CA GLY A 10 -3.61 -2.52 -1.94
C GLY A 10 -2.71 -3.48 -1.18
N LEU A 11 -1.41 -3.20 -1.12
CA LEU A 11 -0.43 -4.00 -0.39
C LEU A 11 0.67 -3.11 0.16
N ILE A 12 1.14 -3.41 1.37
CA ILE A 12 2.35 -2.81 1.95
C ILE A 12 3.17 -3.86 2.67
N GLN A 13 4.48 -3.88 2.40
CA GLN A 13 5.39 -4.82 3.03
C GLN A 13 6.37 -4.13 3.97
N MET A 14 6.27 -4.47 5.24
CA MET A 14 7.06 -3.89 6.32
C MET A 14 8.19 -4.84 6.74
N ARG A 15 9.38 -4.28 6.90
CA ARG A 15 10.49 -4.91 7.60
C ARG A 15 10.32 -4.70 9.10
N VAL A 16 10.42 -5.78 9.86
CA VAL A 16 10.24 -5.80 11.32
C VAL A 16 11.44 -6.47 11.99
N LEU A 17 11.76 -6.05 13.21
CA LEU A 17 12.91 -6.56 13.97
C LEU A 17 12.56 -7.79 14.82
N ASP A 18 11.30 -7.89 15.23
CA ASP A 18 10.76 -9.01 16.01
C ASP A 18 9.40 -9.37 15.42
N LEU A 19 9.34 -10.51 14.74
CA LEU A 19 8.15 -10.93 14.01
C LEU A 19 7.02 -11.32 14.97
N ASP A 20 7.33 -11.99 16.07
CA ASP A 20 6.32 -12.48 17.02
C ASP A 20 5.68 -11.32 17.78
N GLN A 21 6.50 -10.38 18.29
CA GLN A 21 6.00 -9.19 18.97
C GLN A 21 5.21 -8.29 18.01
N THR A 22 5.68 -8.15 16.77
CA THR A 22 4.96 -7.33 15.78
C THR A 22 3.64 -7.98 15.37
N LEU A 23 3.63 -9.31 15.22
CA LEU A 23 2.43 -10.05 14.90
C LEU A 23 1.39 -9.95 16.02
N ASP A 24 1.80 -10.06 17.29
CA ASP A 24 0.92 -9.85 18.45
C ASP A 24 0.26 -8.46 18.41
N PHE A 25 1.03 -7.41 18.12
CA PHE A 25 0.49 -6.07 17.96
C PHE A 25 -0.56 -6.01 16.83
N TYR A 26 -0.23 -6.46 15.63
CA TYR A 26 -1.14 -6.34 14.49
C TYR A 26 -2.38 -7.23 14.61
N THR A 27 -2.29 -8.37 15.30
CA THR A 27 -3.43 -9.30 15.45
C THR A 27 -4.26 -9.02 16.71
N ASN A 28 -3.63 -8.92 17.87
CA ASN A 28 -4.34 -8.83 19.15
C ASN A 28 -4.68 -7.40 19.56
N ILE A 29 -3.85 -6.41 19.19
CA ILE A 29 -4.10 -5.00 19.49
C ILE A 29 -4.88 -4.33 18.35
N LEU A 30 -4.39 -4.44 17.11
CA LEU A 30 -5.04 -3.80 15.97
C LEU A 30 -6.23 -4.62 15.42
N GLY A 31 -6.23 -5.94 15.59
CA GLY A 31 -7.34 -6.79 15.17
C GLY A 31 -7.27 -7.28 13.72
N LEU A 32 -6.08 -7.33 13.10
CA LEU A 32 -5.91 -7.92 11.77
C LEU A 32 -5.96 -9.45 11.83
N ASN A 33 -6.35 -10.06 10.72
CA ASN A 33 -6.40 -11.52 10.57
C ASN A 33 -5.18 -12.00 9.80
N GLU A 34 -4.47 -12.99 10.36
CA GLU A 34 -3.46 -13.75 9.63
C GLU A 34 -4.13 -14.67 8.62
N VAL A 35 -3.70 -14.59 7.37
CA VAL A 35 -4.25 -15.39 6.25
C VAL A 35 -3.24 -16.37 5.67
N GLY A 36 -1.97 -16.25 6.04
CA GLY A 36 -0.95 -17.12 5.51
C GLY A 36 0.45 -16.70 5.90
N ARG A 37 1.38 -17.61 5.64
CA ARG A 37 2.82 -17.39 5.75
C ARG A 37 3.52 -17.95 4.52
N THR A 38 4.59 -17.30 4.08
CA THR A 38 5.46 -17.84 3.03
C THR A 38 6.52 -18.77 3.62
N GLU A 39 7.15 -19.57 2.75
CA GLU A 39 8.25 -20.47 3.13
C GLU A 39 9.46 -19.71 3.71
N ASP A 40 9.70 -18.47 3.27
CA ASP A 40 10.75 -17.59 3.81
C ASP A 40 10.35 -16.87 5.11
N GLY A 41 9.18 -17.21 5.69
CA GLY A 41 8.77 -16.78 7.03
C GLY A 41 8.05 -15.42 7.09
N ARG A 42 7.61 -14.86 5.96
CA ARG A 42 6.75 -13.65 5.99
C ARG A 42 5.37 -14.00 6.47
N VAL A 43 4.68 -13.03 7.06
CA VAL A 43 3.30 -13.17 7.53
C VAL A 43 2.38 -12.23 6.77
N MET A 44 1.28 -12.76 6.26
CA MET A 44 0.28 -12.04 5.49
C MET A 44 -0.94 -11.74 6.36
N LEU A 45 -1.30 -10.46 6.44
CA LEU A 45 -2.39 -9.97 7.28
C LEU A 45 -3.42 -9.19 6.46
N LYS A 46 -4.69 -9.34 6.82
CA LYS A 46 -5.80 -8.59 6.24
C LYS A 46 -6.62 -7.88 7.32
N GLY A 47 -7.22 -6.76 6.93
CA GLY A 47 -8.28 -6.12 7.73
C GLY A 47 -9.57 -6.93 7.70
N TYR A 48 -10.51 -6.58 8.60
CA TYR A 48 -11.80 -7.26 8.68
C TYR A 48 -12.60 -7.19 7.37
N ASP A 49 -12.65 -6.03 6.73
CA ASP A 49 -13.47 -5.74 5.53
C ASP A 49 -12.66 -5.87 4.22
N GLU A 50 -11.46 -6.47 4.28
CA GLU A 50 -10.63 -6.70 3.09
C GLU A 50 -11.11 -7.96 2.34
N PHE A 51 -11.22 -7.87 1.02
CA PHE A 51 -11.58 -9.01 0.16
C PHE A 51 -10.35 -9.67 -0.45
N ASP A 52 -9.35 -8.86 -0.81
CA ASP A 52 -8.10 -9.34 -1.39
C ASP A 52 -7.37 -10.23 -0.37
N HIS A 53 -6.54 -11.16 -0.85
CA HIS A 53 -5.86 -12.17 -0.03
C HIS A 53 -5.26 -11.56 1.24
N HIS A 54 -4.50 -10.47 1.10
CA HIS A 54 -4.02 -9.65 2.19
C HIS A 54 -3.69 -8.24 1.71
N SER A 55 -3.50 -7.31 2.66
CA SER A 55 -3.04 -5.95 2.37
C SER A 55 -1.79 -5.55 3.14
N VAL A 56 -1.34 -6.38 4.09
CA VAL A 56 -0.11 -6.16 4.86
C VAL A 56 0.74 -7.41 4.85
N THR A 57 2.05 -7.25 4.63
CA THR A 57 3.04 -8.31 4.79
C THR A 57 4.10 -7.88 5.79
N LEU A 58 4.37 -8.72 6.77
CA LEU A 58 5.45 -8.52 7.74
C LEU A 58 6.60 -9.45 7.38
N ARG A 59 7.81 -8.90 7.28
CA ARG A 59 9.03 -9.66 7.00
C ARG A 59 10.08 -9.35 8.06
N LEU A 60 10.62 -10.39 8.68
CA LEU A 60 11.75 -10.25 9.59
C LEU A 60 12.98 -9.71 8.84
N ALA A 61 13.66 -8.72 9.40
CA ALA A 61 14.88 -8.13 8.86
C ALA A 61 15.74 -7.52 9.97
N ASP A 62 17.01 -7.28 9.67
CA ASP A 62 17.95 -6.64 10.61
C ASP A 62 17.71 -5.12 10.78
N GLU A 63 16.87 -4.53 9.92
CA GLU A 63 16.50 -3.11 9.97
C GLU A 63 15.00 -2.91 9.72
N ALA A 64 14.34 -2.17 10.62
CA ALA A 64 12.94 -1.78 10.45
C ALA A 64 12.76 -0.82 9.26
N GLY A 65 11.62 -0.92 8.58
CA GLY A 65 11.28 0.00 7.50
C GLY A 65 10.29 -0.57 6.50
N LEU A 66 10.30 0.01 5.29
CA LEU A 66 9.40 -0.33 4.21
C LEU A 66 10.18 -0.99 3.07
N ASP A 67 9.73 -2.14 2.59
CA ASP A 67 10.25 -2.73 1.34
C ASP A 67 9.57 -2.11 0.13
N TYR A 68 8.23 -2.06 0.09
CA TYR A 68 7.47 -1.41 -0.97
C TYR A 68 6.00 -1.18 -0.56
N VAL A 69 5.33 -0.30 -1.31
CA VAL A 69 3.86 -0.16 -1.33
C VAL A 69 3.39 -0.49 -2.74
N ALA A 70 2.32 -1.28 -2.86
CA ALA A 70 1.73 -1.63 -4.14
C ALA A 70 0.32 -1.05 -4.32
N PHE A 71 0.04 -0.57 -5.52
CA PHE A 71 -1.27 -0.04 -5.90
C PHE A 71 -2.00 -1.01 -6.82
N LYS A 72 -3.27 -1.25 -6.50
CA LYS A 72 -4.17 -2.02 -7.35
C LYS A 72 -4.68 -1.15 -8.50
N VAL A 73 -4.65 -1.67 -9.72
CA VAL A 73 -5.23 -1.02 -10.90
C VAL A 73 -6.48 -1.77 -11.37
N ASP A 74 -7.28 -1.14 -12.24
CA ASP A 74 -8.59 -1.68 -12.63
C ASP A 74 -8.54 -2.92 -13.53
N SER A 75 -7.43 -3.14 -14.25
CA SER A 75 -7.33 -4.18 -15.26
C SER A 75 -5.87 -4.50 -15.63
N PRO A 76 -5.59 -5.71 -16.14
CA PRO A 76 -4.28 -6.06 -16.70
C PRO A 76 -3.85 -5.13 -17.84
N GLU A 77 -4.78 -4.65 -18.67
CA GLU A 77 -4.48 -3.72 -19.76
C GLU A 77 -3.97 -2.37 -19.22
N THR A 78 -4.59 -1.86 -18.15
CA THR A 78 -4.09 -0.67 -17.45
C THR A 78 -2.72 -0.94 -16.85
N LEU A 79 -2.48 -2.12 -16.29
CA LEU A 79 -1.18 -2.48 -15.72
C LEU A 79 -0.05 -2.39 -16.77
N GLU A 80 -0.27 -2.93 -17.97
CA GLU A 80 0.69 -2.78 -19.08
C GLU A 80 0.86 -1.33 -19.52
N SER A 81 -0.24 -0.58 -19.66
CA SER A 81 -0.16 0.82 -20.06
C SER A 81 0.61 1.67 -19.04
N LEU A 82 0.49 1.37 -17.74
CA LEU A 82 1.19 2.10 -16.69
C LEU A 82 2.66 1.71 -16.58
N LYS A 83 3.02 0.46 -16.91
CA LYS A 83 4.44 0.07 -17.09
C LYS A 83 5.10 0.99 -18.11
N ASP A 84 4.53 1.05 -19.32
CA ASP A 84 5.13 1.82 -20.43
C ASP A 84 5.15 3.32 -20.10
N ALA A 85 4.09 3.85 -19.48
CA ALA A 85 4.04 5.25 -19.05
C ALA A 85 5.06 5.56 -17.93
N THR A 86 5.32 4.61 -17.03
CA THR A 86 6.33 4.74 -15.96
C THR A 86 7.74 4.74 -16.53
N GLU A 87 8.03 3.88 -17.50
CA GLU A 87 9.31 3.88 -18.23
C GLU A 87 9.49 5.18 -19.00
N ALA A 88 8.44 5.68 -19.66
CA ALA A 88 8.46 6.95 -20.39
C ALA A 88 8.64 8.17 -19.47
N PHE A 89 8.14 8.12 -18.23
CA PHE A 89 8.39 9.15 -17.22
C PHE A 89 9.85 9.18 -16.76
N GLY A 90 10.56 8.04 -16.85
CA GLY A 90 11.98 7.92 -16.57
C GLY A 90 12.33 6.97 -15.42
N TYR A 91 11.38 6.21 -14.90
CA TYR A 91 11.65 5.19 -13.88
C TYR A 91 11.80 3.81 -14.54
N PRO A 92 12.96 3.15 -14.44
CA PRO A 92 13.12 1.79 -14.92
C PRO A 92 12.20 0.83 -14.18
N VAL A 93 11.49 -0.01 -14.94
CA VAL A 93 10.51 -0.96 -14.40
C VAL A 93 11.07 -2.38 -14.48
N ASP A 94 10.93 -3.13 -13.39
CA ASP A 94 11.15 -4.57 -13.35
C ASP A 94 9.80 -5.33 -13.24
N GLU A 95 9.76 -6.53 -13.80
CA GLU A 95 8.63 -7.45 -13.63
C GLU A 95 8.88 -8.34 -12.40
N VAL A 96 7.90 -8.38 -11.52
CA VAL A 96 7.81 -9.32 -10.41
C VAL A 96 6.82 -10.42 -10.79
N PRO A 97 7.28 -11.67 -10.98
CA PRO A 97 6.40 -12.76 -11.35
C PRO A 97 5.29 -12.99 -10.32
N ALA A 98 4.15 -13.52 -10.77
CA ALA A 98 3.04 -13.89 -9.91
C ALA A 98 3.50 -14.77 -8.72
N ASN A 99 2.88 -14.59 -7.56
CA ASN A 99 3.18 -15.29 -6.32
C ASN A 99 4.60 -15.06 -5.72
N THR A 100 5.43 -14.19 -6.30
CA THR A 100 6.79 -13.91 -5.76
C THR A 100 6.72 -13.22 -4.40
N ASN A 101 6.98 -13.96 -3.32
CA ASN A 101 6.89 -13.49 -1.93
C ASN A 101 5.49 -12.98 -1.51
N GLN A 102 4.49 -13.10 -2.38
CA GLN A 102 3.13 -12.61 -2.17
C GLN A 102 2.12 -13.58 -2.78
N PRO A 103 1.76 -14.66 -2.07
CA PRO A 103 0.81 -15.65 -2.54
C PRO A 103 -0.54 -15.01 -2.88
N GLY A 104 -1.17 -15.49 -3.95
CA GLY A 104 -2.45 -15.00 -4.46
C GLY A 104 -2.34 -13.72 -5.28
N PHE A 105 -1.19 -13.04 -5.33
CA PHE A 105 -1.01 -11.89 -6.21
C PHE A 105 -0.59 -12.32 -7.61
N GLY A 106 -1.19 -11.68 -8.62
CA GLY A 106 -0.73 -11.75 -10.00
C GLY A 106 0.67 -11.15 -10.19
N LYS A 107 1.09 -11.04 -11.45
CA LYS A 107 2.35 -10.34 -11.76
C LYS A 107 2.24 -8.86 -11.36
N ARG A 108 3.39 -8.26 -11.05
CA ARG A 108 3.48 -6.86 -10.65
C ARG A 108 4.61 -6.18 -11.40
N TYR A 109 4.47 -4.87 -11.58
CA TYR A 109 5.54 -4.04 -12.09
C TYR A 109 6.09 -3.17 -10.97
N GLY A 110 7.38 -3.29 -10.69
CA GLY A 110 8.05 -2.57 -9.63
C GLY A 110 9.09 -1.59 -10.14
N PHE A 111 9.23 -0.46 -9.44
CA PHE A 111 10.19 0.59 -9.79
C PHE A 111 10.49 1.43 -8.55
N THR A 112 11.66 2.06 -8.53
CA THR A 112 12.06 2.97 -7.44
C THR A 112 11.90 4.41 -7.88
N ILE A 113 11.12 5.19 -7.12
CA ILE A 113 10.86 6.60 -7.41
C ILE A 113 11.93 7.51 -6.78
N CYS A 114 11.93 8.80 -7.14
CA CYS A 114 12.88 9.80 -6.67
C CYS A 114 13.03 9.91 -5.14
N THR A 115 11.99 9.59 -4.36
CA THR A 115 12.03 9.59 -2.89
C THR A 115 12.76 8.38 -2.30
N GLY A 116 13.22 7.44 -3.15
CA GLY A 116 13.92 6.21 -2.77
C GLY A 116 13.01 5.05 -2.36
N HIS A 117 11.69 5.18 -2.55
CA HIS A 117 10.73 4.12 -2.26
C HIS A 117 10.52 3.25 -3.48
N ARG A 118 10.41 1.94 -3.27
CA ARG A 118 9.89 1.04 -4.29
C ARG A 118 8.36 1.09 -4.29
N ILE A 119 7.80 1.36 -5.46
CA ILE A 119 6.37 1.27 -5.73
C ILE A 119 6.13 0.08 -6.64
N GLU A 120 5.05 -0.65 -6.40
CA GLU A 120 4.60 -1.73 -7.28
C GLU A 120 3.18 -1.47 -7.79
N LEU A 121 2.86 -1.95 -9.00
CA LEU A 121 1.53 -1.90 -9.59
C LEU A 121 1.05 -3.31 -9.87
N TYR A 122 -0.24 -3.58 -9.66
CA TYR A 122 -0.83 -4.89 -9.89
C TYR A 122 -2.31 -4.79 -10.22
N ALA A 123 -2.84 -5.72 -11.02
CA ALA A 123 -4.28 -5.79 -11.32
C ALA A 123 -4.95 -6.90 -10.52
N ASP A 124 -4.36 -8.09 -10.56
CA ASP A 124 -4.98 -9.31 -10.04
C ASP A 124 -4.48 -9.68 -8.66
N VAL A 125 -5.42 -10.05 -7.81
CA VAL A 125 -5.18 -10.68 -6.51
C VAL A 125 -6.36 -11.58 -6.19
N GLU A 126 -6.06 -12.77 -5.70
CA GLU A 126 -7.04 -13.74 -5.23
C GLU A 126 -7.79 -13.19 -4.01
N LYS A 127 -8.98 -13.73 -3.77
CA LYS A 127 -9.72 -13.44 -2.55
C LYS A 127 -9.10 -14.21 -1.38
N ALA A 128 -9.17 -13.63 -0.18
CA ALA A 128 -8.88 -14.39 1.04
C ALA A 128 -9.86 -15.56 1.19
N GLU A 129 -9.46 -16.62 1.90
CA GLU A 129 -10.34 -17.77 2.20
C GLU A 129 -11.62 -17.29 2.92
N GLN A 130 -11.45 -16.40 3.89
CA GLN A 130 -12.55 -15.72 4.57
C GLN A 130 -12.70 -14.29 4.04
N VAL A 131 -13.78 -14.05 3.29
CA VAL A 131 -14.16 -12.72 2.78
C VAL A 131 -15.30 -12.10 3.59
N PRO A 132 -15.47 -10.76 3.56
CA PRO A 132 -16.63 -10.11 4.17
C PRO A 132 -17.95 -10.66 3.60
N MET A 133 -18.96 -10.74 4.46
CA MET A 133 -20.29 -11.21 4.08
C MET A 133 -20.96 -10.23 3.13
N THR A 134 -21.49 -10.74 2.02
CA THR A 134 -22.15 -9.93 0.98
C THR A 134 -23.68 -10.02 1.00
N HIS A 135 -24.25 -10.93 1.79
CA HIS A 135 -25.71 -11.14 1.88
C HIS A 135 -26.18 -11.11 3.35
N ASN A 136 -27.03 -10.14 3.69
CA ASN A 136 -27.54 -9.89 5.05
C ASN A 136 -26.44 -9.99 6.12
N PRO A 137 -25.37 -9.18 6.02
CA PRO A 137 -24.20 -9.32 6.87
C PRO A 137 -24.56 -9.09 8.33
N HIS A 138 -24.19 -10.04 9.20
CA HIS A 138 -24.13 -9.77 10.62
C HIS A 138 -23.03 -8.74 10.91
N PRO A 139 -23.12 -7.99 12.04
CA PRO A 139 -22.07 -7.06 12.44
C PRO A 139 -20.69 -7.72 12.57
N TRP A 140 -20.66 -9.03 12.86
CA TRP A 140 -19.45 -9.85 12.84
C TRP A 140 -19.77 -11.33 12.59
N VAL A 141 -18.86 -12.04 11.92
CA VAL A 141 -18.87 -13.51 11.82
C VAL A 141 -18.31 -14.13 13.10
N GLU A 142 -17.20 -13.57 13.59
CA GLU A 142 -16.53 -13.94 14.83
C GLU A 142 -16.38 -12.71 15.72
N ALA A 143 -16.32 -12.89 17.04
CA ALA A 143 -16.15 -11.77 17.95
C ALA A 143 -14.90 -10.94 17.58
N PRO A 144 -15.01 -9.60 17.52
CA PRO A 144 -13.88 -8.77 17.11
C PRO A 144 -12.74 -8.85 18.12
N ARG A 145 -11.50 -8.87 17.60
CA ARG A 145 -10.26 -8.81 18.37
C ARG A 145 -9.66 -7.41 18.29
N GLY A 146 -9.07 -6.95 19.39
CA GLY A 146 -8.43 -5.63 19.44
C GLY A 146 -9.34 -4.50 18.98
N MET A 147 -8.77 -3.56 18.22
CA MET A 147 -9.49 -2.43 17.61
C MET A 147 -10.27 -2.80 16.35
N ARG A 148 -10.11 -4.02 15.83
CA ARG A 148 -10.79 -4.52 14.63
C ARG A 148 -10.66 -3.57 13.43
N ALA A 149 -9.42 -3.28 13.05
CA ALA A 149 -9.15 -2.49 11.85
C ALA A 149 -9.85 -3.05 10.60
N GLN A 150 -10.55 -2.18 9.88
CA GLN A 150 -11.40 -2.56 8.75
C GLN A 150 -10.56 -2.86 7.51
N ARG A 151 -9.66 -1.95 7.14
CA ARG A 151 -8.77 -2.10 5.99
C ARG A 151 -7.53 -1.21 6.12
N PHE A 152 -6.47 -1.57 5.39
CA PHE A 152 -5.36 -0.66 5.11
C PHE A 152 -5.92 0.58 4.39
N ASP A 153 -5.60 1.76 4.91
CA ASP A 153 -6.20 3.00 4.42
C ASP A 153 -5.25 3.83 3.58
N HIS A 154 -4.09 4.17 4.13
CA HIS A 154 -3.08 4.98 3.45
C HIS A 154 -1.72 4.81 4.14
N CYS A 155 -0.68 5.35 3.50
CA CYS A 155 0.63 5.52 4.13
C CYS A 155 1.17 6.92 3.85
N LEU A 156 2.12 7.35 4.68
CA LEU A 156 2.92 8.54 4.43
C LEU A 156 4.39 8.18 4.38
N LEU A 157 5.06 8.66 3.34
CA LEU A 157 6.46 8.40 3.05
C LEU A 157 7.31 9.67 3.17
N TYR A 158 8.54 9.51 3.66
CA TYR A 158 9.54 10.55 3.81
C TYR A 158 10.69 10.30 2.83
N GLY A 159 10.99 11.30 2.00
CA GLY A 159 12.14 11.23 1.11
C GLY A 159 12.34 12.53 0.33
N PRO A 160 13.42 12.59 -0.48
CA PRO A 160 13.77 13.80 -1.20
C PRO A 160 12.90 13.99 -2.45
N ASN A 161 12.81 15.24 -2.92
CA ASN A 161 12.20 15.62 -4.20
C ASN A 161 10.74 15.16 -4.33
N ILE A 162 9.92 15.50 -3.33
CA ILE A 162 8.52 15.05 -3.32
C ILE A 162 7.68 15.71 -4.43
N ALA A 163 8.16 16.81 -5.02
CA ALA A 163 7.52 17.45 -6.16
C ALA A 163 7.54 16.55 -7.42
N GLU A 164 8.62 15.81 -7.65
CA GLU A 164 8.68 14.83 -8.75
C GLU A 164 7.84 13.59 -8.44
N ALA A 165 7.80 13.16 -7.17
CA ALA A 165 6.88 12.10 -6.75
C ALA A 165 5.43 12.53 -7.02
N GLU A 166 5.01 13.72 -6.57
CA GLU A 166 3.69 14.28 -6.86
C GLU A 166 3.38 14.23 -8.36
N ARG A 167 4.29 14.73 -9.21
CA ARG A 167 4.13 14.70 -10.66
C ARG A 167 3.94 13.29 -11.20
N TYR A 168 4.72 12.31 -10.76
CA TYR A 168 4.55 10.93 -11.18
C TYR A 168 3.15 10.40 -10.83
N PHE A 169 2.73 10.57 -9.57
CA PHE A 169 1.43 10.08 -9.11
C PHE A 169 0.26 10.80 -9.82
N THR A 170 0.40 12.08 -10.18
CA THR A 170 -0.64 12.81 -10.89
C THR A 170 -0.64 12.56 -12.40
N GLU A 171 0.52 12.63 -13.06
CA GLU A 171 0.65 12.55 -14.52
C GLU A 171 0.57 11.11 -15.03
N VAL A 172 1.10 10.13 -14.27
CA VAL A 172 1.15 8.72 -14.67
C VAL A 172 0.03 7.91 -14.03
N LEU A 173 -0.10 7.96 -12.69
CA LEU A 173 -1.12 7.17 -11.98
C LEU A 173 -2.50 7.83 -11.97
N GLY A 174 -2.62 9.05 -12.48
CA GLY A 174 -3.89 9.78 -12.62
C GLY A 174 -4.50 10.22 -11.28
N MET A 175 -3.72 10.17 -10.19
CA MET A 175 -4.16 10.62 -8.87
C MET A 175 -4.30 12.15 -8.84
N PHE A 176 -5.00 12.66 -7.84
CA PHE A 176 -5.15 14.09 -7.62
C PHE A 176 -4.61 14.46 -6.23
N ALA A 177 -4.05 15.67 -6.10
CA ALA A 177 -3.53 16.20 -4.84
C ALA A 177 -4.54 17.17 -4.20
N PRO A 178 -5.46 16.69 -3.33
CA PRO A 178 -6.44 17.56 -2.68
C PRO A 178 -5.82 18.56 -1.71
N GLU A 179 -4.74 18.20 -1.05
CA GLU A 179 -4.06 19.05 -0.08
C GLU A 179 -2.56 19.03 -0.29
N VAL A 180 -1.95 20.20 -0.09
CA VAL A 180 -0.51 20.39 -0.21
C VAL A 180 -0.02 21.43 0.79
N CYS A 181 1.20 21.25 1.28
CA CYS A 181 1.89 22.21 2.12
C CYS A 181 3.14 22.70 1.40
N ASN A 182 3.32 24.02 1.38
CA ASN A 182 4.51 24.66 0.81
C ASN A 182 5.28 25.39 1.90
N THR A 183 6.59 25.42 1.73
CA THR A 183 7.49 26.34 2.46
C THR A 183 7.15 27.80 2.13
N PRO A 184 7.56 28.78 2.96
CA PRO A 184 7.40 30.21 2.65
C PRO A 184 8.00 30.61 1.30
N GLU A 185 9.05 29.92 0.85
CA GLU A 185 9.73 30.12 -0.43
C GLU A 185 8.96 29.53 -1.62
N GLY A 186 7.85 28.82 -1.38
CA GLY A 186 7.01 28.21 -2.41
C GLY A 186 7.40 26.78 -2.79
N ASN A 187 8.44 26.20 -2.19
CA ASN A 187 8.81 24.81 -2.44
C ASN A 187 7.83 23.85 -1.79
N ARG A 188 7.55 22.71 -2.44
CA ARG A 188 6.68 21.65 -1.90
C ARG A 188 7.32 21.03 -0.66
N PHE A 189 6.60 21.07 0.47
CA PHE A 189 7.03 20.46 1.73
C PHE A 189 6.25 19.17 2.06
N ALA A 190 4.95 19.14 1.74
CA ALA A 190 4.13 17.94 1.87
C ALA A 190 3.03 17.90 0.80
N THR A 191 2.64 16.70 0.38
CA THR A 191 1.55 16.47 -0.57
C THR A 191 0.75 15.24 -0.16
N TRP A 192 -0.57 15.32 -0.34
CA TRP A 192 -1.52 14.26 -0.06
C TRP A 192 -2.23 13.92 -1.36
N LEU A 193 -2.15 12.67 -1.79
CA LEU A 193 -2.60 12.20 -3.09
C LEU A 193 -3.70 11.16 -2.92
N THR A 194 -4.76 11.27 -3.72
CA THR A 194 -5.91 10.36 -3.68
C THR A 194 -6.25 9.84 -5.07
N SER A 195 -6.66 8.58 -5.13
CA SER A 195 -7.25 7.94 -6.30
C SER A 195 -8.76 8.10 -6.33
N GLY A 196 -9.38 8.60 -5.26
CA GLY A 196 -10.83 8.65 -5.11
C GLY A 196 -11.31 9.83 -4.28
N ASN A 197 -12.32 9.57 -3.46
CA ASN A 197 -12.99 10.57 -2.63
C ASN A 197 -12.47 10.61 -1.18
N LYS A 198 -11.39 9.90 -0.87
CA LYS A 198 -10.68 10.00 0.42
C LYS A 198 -9.78 11.23 0.42
N ALA A 199 -9.43 11.71 1.62
CA ALA A 199 -8.42 12.76 1.78
C ALA A 199 -7.11 12.37 1.08
N HIS A 200 -6.65 11.13 1.29
CA HIS A 200 -5.50 10.57 0.57
C HIS A 200 -5.44 9.05 0.67
N ASP A 201 -4.69 8.50 -0.27
CA ASP A 201 -4.25 7.12 -0.40
C ASP A 201 -2.75 6.99 -0.11
N ILE A 202 -1.99 8.03 -0.46
CA ILE A 202 -0.56 8.15 -0.15
C ILE A 202 -0.22 9.62 0.09
N ALA A 203 0.73 9.86 0.98
CA ALA A 203 1.27 11.19 1.23
C ALA A 203 2.79 11.16 1.20
N PHE A 204 3.39 12.29 0.83
CA PHE A 204 4.82 12.50 0.88
C PHE A 204 5.15 13.75 1.68
N VAL A 205 6.17 13.67 2.51
CA VAL A 205 6.77 14.84 3.18
C VAL A 205 8.26 14.89 2.85
N GLU A 206 8.74 16.08 2.52
CA GLU A 206 10.11 16.33 2.09
C GLU A 206 11.09 16.00 3.23
N TYR A 207 12.05 15.12 2.94
CA TYR A 207 13.06 14.71 3.91
C TYR A 207 14.37 14.35 3.21
N GLU A 208 15.50 14.81 3.76
CA GLU A 208 16.81 14.65 3.13
C GLU A 208 17.20 13.19 2.87
N LYS A 209 16.84 12.28 3.79
CA LYS A 209 17.20 10.86 3.64
C LYS A 209 16.12 10.11 2.85
N PRO A 210 16.49 9.35 1.82
CA PRO A 210 15.53 8.59 1.03
C PRO A 210 14.95 7.38 1.79
N GLY A 211 13.81 6.90 1.30
CA GLY A 211 13.26 5.58 1.64
C GLY A 211 12.77 5.43 3.09
N LYS A 212 12.28 6.52 3.71
CA LYS A 212 11.80 6.48 5.10
C LYS A 212 10.28 6.38 5.14
N ILE A 213 9.78 5.47 5.95
CA ILE A 213 8.35 5.35 6.25
C ILE A 213 7.99 6.28 7.41
N HIS A 214 6.99 7.14 7.26
CA HIS A 214 6.44 7.89 8.39
C HIS A 214 5.40 7.05 9.12
N HIS A 215 4.40 6.53 8.41
CA HIS A 215 3.38 5.69 8.99
C HIS A 215 2.62 4.88 7.94
N MET A 216 1.98 3.81 8.42
CA MET A 216 0.89 3.09 7.78
C MET A 216 -0.37 3.30 8.64
N ALA A 217 -1.49 3.59 8.01
CA ALA A 217 -2.76 3.87 8.67
C ALA A 217 -3.84 2.86 8.28
N PHE A 218 -4.78 2.65 9.20
CA PHE A 218 -5.91 1.75 9.02
C PHE A 218 -7.21 2.48 9.31
N LEU A 219 -8.25 2.13 8.56
CA LEU A 219 -9.60 2.61 8.82
C LEU A 219 -10.19 1.88 10.03
N LEU A 220 -10.68 2.64 10.99
CA LEU A 220 -11.55 2.14 12.06
C LEU A 220 -13.00 2.54 11.74
N GLN A 221 -13.95 1.79 12.29
CA GLN A 221 -15.37 2.11 12.22
C GLN A 221 -15.90 2.18 13.66
N ASP A 222 -16.61 3.27 13.93
CA ASP A 222 -17.23 3.58 15.22
C ASP A 222 -18.37 2.63 15.60
#